data_AF-D4IKT2-F1
#
_entry.id   AF-D4IKT2-F1
#
_cell.length_a   1.000
_cell.length_b   1.000
_cell.length_c   1.000
_cell.angle_alpha   90.00
_cell.angle_beta   90.00
_cell.angle_gamma   90.00
#
_symmetry.space_group_name_H-M   'P 1'
#
loop_
_entity.id
_entity.type
_entity.pdbx_description
1 polymer ?
#
loop_
_entity_poly.entity_id
_entity_poly.type
_entity_poly.pdbx_seq_one_letter_code
_entity_poly.pdbx_strand_id
1 'polypeptide(L)'
;MPKIFSAYERCPLCEAGRSPKSNAFLTDIMNTDRKHTQQFRTPSYKYSFRLNEEQNIRFNELLCKAGLEHNRSRFIVKRIFAEEFVVIKRDPSKTQFIARLNDFYFQFQKFGNNYNQIVKAINAHFSNVAIPHQIAMLEQRTRELKALSLEILNLAKQAKERLRI
;
A
#
# COMPACT_ATOMS: atom_id res chain seq x y z
N MET A 1 -1.26 0.83 -8.69
CA MET A 1 -0.41 1.15 -7.53
C MET A 1 -0.69 2.59 -7.11
N PRO A 2 -1.00 2.87 -5.83
CA PRO A 2 -1.13 4.25 -5.39
C PRO A 2 0.26 4.83 -5.11
N LYS A 3 0.60 5.93 -5.79
CA LYS A 3 1.83 6.69 -5.55
C LYS A 3 1.68 7.43 -4.22
N ILE A 4 2.41 6.98 -3.20
CA ILE A 4 2.63 7.72 -1.97
C ILE A 4 3.69 8.78 -2.28
N PHE A 5 3.34 10.06 -2.13
CA PHE A 5 4.32 11.14 -2.17
C PHE A 5 5.16 11.09 -0.88
N SER A 6 6.36 10.52 -0.98
CA SER A 6 7.40 10.57 0.05
C SER A 6 8.49 11.51 -0.45
N ALA A 7 8.42 12.78 -0.07
CA ALA A 7 9.54 13.69 -0.26
C ALA A 7 10.57 13.38 0.85
N TYR A 8 11.75 12.93 0.43
CA TYR A 8 13.09 13.41 0.83
C TYR A 8 14.11 12.28 0.64
N GLU A 9 14.84 12.38 -0.46
CA GLU A 9 16.05 11.62 -0.80
C GLU A 9 17.30 12.29 -0.19
N ARG A 10 18.15 11.48 0.49
CA ARG A 10 19.65 11.39 0.50
C ARG A 10 20.50 12.69 0.57
N CYS A 11 21.68 12.82 1.20
CA CYS A 11 22.78 11.94 1.66
C CYS A 11 23.84 12.82 2.45
N PRO A 12 25.16 12.52 2.59
CA PRO A 12 25.79 11.84 3.73
C PRO A 12 27.01 12.59 4.40
N LEU A 13 27.41 12.10 5.58
CA LEU A 13 28.73 12.01 6.24
C LEU A 13 30.01 12.77 5.75
N CYS A 14 30.77 13.25 6.76
CA CYS A 14 32.25 13.45 6.88
C CYS A 14 32.86 14.69 6.19
N GLU A 15 33.80 15.45 6.77
CA GLU A 15 35.19 15.04 7.11
C GLU A 15 35.84 15.84 8.28
N ALA A 16 36.92 15.26 8.80
CA ALA A 16 37.75 15.69 9.91
C ALA A 16 38.92 16.62 9.48
N GLY A 17 39.47 17.41 10.42
CA GLY A 17 40.75 18.12 10.25
C GLY A 17 41.32 18.63 11.58
N ARG A 18 42.57 18.26 11.89
CA ARG A 18 43.29 18.47 13.16
C ARG A 18 44.22 19.70 13.06
N SER A 19 44.47 20.37 14.20
CA SER A 19 45.40 21.50 14.54
C SER A 19 46.91 21.21 14.26
N PRO A 20 47.97 22.03 14.60
CA PRO A 20 48.10 23.44 15.11
C PRO A 20 49.29 24.28 14.51
N LYS A 21 49.48 25.50 15.06
CA LYS A 21 50.75 26.23 15.40
C LYS A 21 51.08 27.51 14.61
N SER A 22 51.15 28.64 15.32
CA SER A 22 52.43 29.24 15.77
C SER A 22 52.19 30.58 16.48
N ASN A 23 53.06 30.85 17.45
CA ASN A 23 52.99 31.96 18.40
C ASN A 23 53.61 33.23 17.77
N ALA A 24 52.98 34.39 17.97
CA ALA A 24 53.63 35.68 17.82
C ALA A 24 53.25 36.57 19.01
N PHE A 25 54.29 36.97 19.75
CA PHE A 25 54.26 37.89 20.87
C PHE A 25 53.89 39.32 20.41
N LEU A 26 53.32 40.09 21.36
CA LEU A 26 53.09 41.54 21.36
C LEU A 26 51.87 42.06 20.57
N THR A 27 50.77 42.32 21.29
CA THR A 27 50.41 43.68 21.74
C THR A 27 49.32 43.58 22.81
N ASP A 28 49.64 43.98 24.04
CA ASP A 28 48.65 44.31 25.08
C ASP A 28 47.95 45.61 24.70
N ILE A 29 46.94 45.50 23.84
CA ILE A 29 45.89 46.51 23.72
C ILE A 29 44.74 45.96 24.54
N MET A 30 44.48 46.58 25.70
CA MET A 30 43.33 46.31 26.57
C MET A 30 42.04 46.61 25.79
N ASN A 31 41.62 45.65 24.98
CA ASN A 31 40.32 45.64 24.37
C ASN A 31 39.28 45.34 25.47
N THR A 32 38.55 46.36 25.89
CA THR A 32 37.46 46.27 26.88
C THR A 32 36.12 45.92 26.20
N ASP A 33 36.18 45.16 25.10
CA ASP A 33 35.02 44.45 24.59
C ASP A 33 34.70 43.32 25.59
N ARG A 34 33.65 43.53 26.40
CA ARG A 34 32.99 42.43 27.11
C ARG A 34 32.68 41.35 26.09
N LYS A 35 33.51 40.31 26.05
CA LYS A 35 33.16 39.05 25.40
C LYS A 35 31.88 38.59 26.07
N HIS A 36 30.75 38.81 25.41
CA HIS A 36 29.50 38.18 25.75
C HIS A 36 29.71 36.71 25.41
N THR A 37 30.35 35.97 26.33
CA THR A 37 30.33 34.52 26.32
C THR A 37 28.85 34.21 26.42
N GLN A 38 28.22 33.88 25.28
CA GLN A 38 26.92 33.24 25.31
C GLN A 38 27.13 31.99 26.16
N GLN A 39 26.76 32.08 27.44
CA GLN A 39 26.58 30.91 28.26
C GLN A 39 25.52 30.10 27.52
N PHE A 40 25.95 29.03 26.85
CA PHE A 40 25.04 27.96 26.49
C PHE A 40 24.44 27.51 27.81
N ARG A 41 23.24 28.04 28.14
CA ARG A 41 22.52 27.67 29.35
C ARG A 41 22.30 26.18 29.24
N THR A 42 23.00 25.41 30.05
CA THR A 42 22.76 23.99 30.18
C THR A 42 21.30 23.79 30.59
N PRO A 43 20.61 22.74 30.11
CA PRO A 43 19.23 22.47 30.50
C PRO A 43 19.13 22.39 32.03
N SER A 44 18.39 23.32 32.65
CA SER A 44 18.36 23.50 34.11
C SER A 44 17.19 22.78 34.80
N TYR A 45 16.24 22.26 34.03
CA TYR A 45 15.00 21.65 34.56
C TYR A 45 15.11 20.13 34.63
N LYS A 46 14.72 19.56 35.77
CA LYS A 46 14.67 18.11 36.01
C LYS A 46 13.25 17.69 36.35
N TYR A 47 12.76 16.67 35.65
CA TYR A 47 11.48 16.03 35.91
C TYR A 47 11.71 14.57 36.33
N SER A 48 11.00 14.11 37.35
CA SER A 48 11.03 12.74 37.84
C SER A 48 9.69 12.07 37.59
N PHE A 49 9.69 10.88 37.02
CA PHE A 49 8.50 10.05 36.84
C PHE A 49 8.74 8.68 37.48
N ARG A 50 7.68 8.06 37.98
CA ARG A 50 7.71 6.71 38.56
C ARG A 50 7.03 5.76 37.58
N LEU A 51 7.67 4.64 37.29
CA LEU A 51 7.12 3.57 36.45
C LEU A 51 6.71 2.40 37.35
N ASN A 52 5.63 1.73 36.99
CA ASN A 52 5.31 0.41 37.55
C ASN A 52 6.14 -0.69 36.87
N GLU A 53 6.05 -1.93 37.36
CA GLU A 53 6.81 -3.08 36.86
C GLU A 53 6.65 -3.27 35.33
N GLU A 54 5.39 -3.32 34.86
CA GLU A 54 5.06 -3.53 33.45
C GLU A 54 5.57 -2.39 32.54
N GLN A 55 5.43 -1.14 32.99
CA GLN A 55 5.94 0.03 32.28
C GLN A 55 7.47 0.03 32.23
N ASN A 56 8.13 -0.42 33.30
CA ASN A 56 9.58 -0.51 33.37
C ASN A 56 10.13 -1.58 32.40
N ILE A 57 9.48 -2.74 32.32
CA ILE A 57 9.83 -3.79 31.33
C ILE A 57 9.73 -3.23 29.91
N ARG A 58 8.58 -2.63 29.57
CA ARG A 58 8.34 -2.03 28.25
C ARG A 58 9.31 -0.87 27.95
N PHE A 59 9.67 -0.07 28.94
CA PHE A 59 10.65 1.01 28.80
C PHE A 59 12.03 0.46 28.43
N ASN A 60 12.50 -0.58 29.13
CA ASN A 60 13.80 -1.19 28.87
C ASN A 60 13.87 -1.84 27.48
N GLU A 61 12.78 -2.47 27.02
CA GLU A 61 12.72 -2.97 25.63
C GLU A 61 12.88 -1.86 24.59
N LEU A 62 12.22 -0.72 24.80
CA LEU A 62 12.29 0.41 23.87
C LEU A 62 13.65 1.11 23.93
N LEU A 63 14.27 1.18 25.11
CA LEU A 63 15.62 1.70 25.30
C LEU A 63 16.64 0.86 24.52
N CYS A 64 16.48 -0.47 24.56
CA CYS A 64 17.39 -1.44 23.94
C CYS A 64 17.29 -1.36 22.43
N LYS A 65 16.07 -1.32 21.90
CA LYS A 65 15.80 -1.11 20.47
C LYS A 65 16.37 0.20 19.95
N ALA A 66 16.47 1.24 20.78
CA ALA A 66 17.01 2.53 20.40
C ALA A 66 18.54 2.65 20.54
N GLY A 67 19.22 1.64 21.12
CA GLY A 67 20.68 1.64 21.34
C GLY A 67 21.16 2.71 22.33
N LEU A 68 20.28 3.19 23.21
CA LEU A 68 20.57 4.28 24.16
C LEU A 68 20.61 3.82 25.63
N GLU A 69 20.97 2.55 25.85
CA GLU A 69 21.07 1.91 27.18
C GLU A 69 21.85 2.74 28.21
N HIS A 70 22.91 3.39 27.75
CA HIS A 70 23.84 4.12 28.62
C HIS A 70 23.33 5.52 28.99
N ASN A 71 22.26 6.00 28.36
CA ASN A 71 21.69 7.34 28.63
C ASN A 71 20.16 7.37 28.53
N ARG A 72 19.52 6.92 29.61
CA ARG A 72 18.05 6.92 29.78
C ARG A 72 17.44 8.30 29.58
N SER A 73 18.04 9.35 30.16
CA SER A 73 17.55 10.74 30.05
C SER A 73 17.51 11.23 28.61
N ARG A 74 18.55 10.95 27.83
CA ARG A 74 18.60 11.32 26.40
C ARG A 74 17.55 10.56 25.59
N PHE A 75 17.33 9.28 25.92
CA PHE A 75 16.27 8.50 25.29
C PHE A 75 14.88 9.08 25.56
N ILE A 76 14.58 9.46 26.80
CA ILE A 76 13.29 10.04 27.20
C ILE A 76 13.05 11.37 26.51
N VAL A 77 14.03 12.28 26.52
CA VAL A 77 13.92 13.59 25.84
C VAL A 77 13.71 13.41 24.35
N LYS A 78 14.43 12.46 23.72
CA LYS A 78 14.24 12.13 22.30
C LYS A 78 12.84 11.57 22.04
N ARG A 79 12.29 10.72 22.91
CA ARG A 79 10.92 10.21 22.73
C ARG A 79 9.85 11.29 22.92
N ILE A 80 10.00 12.15 23.92
CA ILE A 80 9.01 13.21 24.22
C ILE A 80 9.01 14.30 23.13
N PHE A 81 10.18 14.65 22.57
CA PHE A 81 10.31 15.80 21.67
C PHE A 81 10.71 15.48 20.23
N ALA A 82 11.13 14.25 19.91
CA ALA A 82 11.49 13.86 18.53
C ALA A 82 10.46 12.93 17.85
N GLU A 83 9.49 12.37 18.59
CA GLU A 83 8.31 11.80 17.95
C GLU A 83 7.29 12.93 17.74
N GLU A 84 6.86 13.13 16.49
CA GLU A 84 5.75 14.04 16.19
C GLU A 84 4.49 13.56 16.94
N PHE A 85 4.13 14.27 18.01
CA PHE A 85 2.82 14.13 18.62
C PHE A 85 1.79 14.75 17.67
N VAL A 86 1.39 14.01 16.64
CA VAL A 86 0.24 14.39 15.84
C VAL A 86 -1.00 14.10 16.68
N VAL A 87 -1.50 15.12 17.38
CA VAL A 87 -2.83 15.08 18.00
C VAL A 87 -3.85 15.12 16.86
N ILE A 88 -4.13 13.95 16.27
CA ILE A 88 -5.14 13.84 15.23
C ILE A 88 -6.51 13.95 15.91
N LYS A 89 -7.05 15.17 15.97
CA LYS A 89 -8.47 15.40 16.25
C LYS A 89 -9.29 14.85 15.06
N ARG A 90 -9.50 13.53 15.03
CA ARG A 90 -10.36 12.89 14.03
C ARG A 90 -11.80 13.20 14.39
N ASP A 91 -12.44 14.00 13.55
CA ASP A 91 -13.89 14.10 13.55
C ASP A 91 -14.44 12.77 12.98
N PRO A 92 -15.16 11.96 13.78
CA PRO A 92 -15.71 10.69 13.32
C PRO A 92 -16.64 10.87 12.11
N SER A 93 -17.31 12.03 12.00
CA SER A 93 -18.20 12.38 10.89
C SER A 93 -17.46 12.47 9.55
N LYS A 94 -16.29 13.13 9.55
CA LYS A 94 -15.46 13.27 8.34
C LYS A 94 -14.87 11.93 7.88
N THR A 95 -14.48 11.09 8.84
CA THR A 95 -13.95 9.74 8.53
C THR A 95 -15.02 8.87 7.89
N GLN A 96 -16.23 8.88 8.43
CA GLN A 96 -17.36 8.16 7.84
C GLN A 96 -17.76 8.71 6.48
N PHE A 97 -17.72 10.04 6.29
CA PHE A 97 -17.99 10.65 5.00
C PHE A 97 -16.99 10.21 3.91
N ILE A 98 -15.70 10.23 4.22
CA ILE A 98 -14.64 9.76 3.30
C ILE A 98 -14.80 8.25 3.01
N ALA A 99 -15.14 7.45 4.02
CA ALA A 99 -15.41 6.03 3.82
C ALA A 99 -16.57 5.81 2.83
N ARG A 100 -17.68 6.54 2.98
CA ARG A 100 -18.83 6.47 2.05
C ARG A 100 -18.46 6.90 0.63
N LEU A 101 -17.61 7.90 0.47
CA LEU A 101 -17.12 8.32 -0.86
C LEU A 101 -16.25 7.23 -1.51
N ASN A 102 -15.39 6.58 -0.73
CA ASN A 102 -14.58 5.46 -1.23
C ASN A 102 -15.46 4.27 -1.60
N ASP A 103 -16.47 3.94 -0.79
CA ASP A 103 -17.43 2.87 -1.11
C ASP A 103 -18.16 3.17 -2.42
N PHE A 104 -18.58 4.42 -2.64
CA PHE A 104 -19.21 4.85 -3.89
C PHE A 104 -18.26 4.72 -5.09
N TYR A 105 -16.98 5.07 -4.92
CA TYR A 105 -15.96 4.86 -5.95
C TYR A 105 -15.79 3.37 -6.30
N PHE A 106 -15.74 2.49 -5.30
CA PHE A 106 -15.65 1.04 -5.53
C PHE A 106 -16.89 0.47 -6.22
N GLN A 107 -18.08 1.02 -5.96
CA GLN A 107 -19.30 0.63 -6.66
C GLN A 107 -19.20 0.92 -8.17
N PHE A 108 -18.69 2.09 -8.57
CA PHE A 108 -18.46 2.39 -9.98
C PHE A 108 -17.43 1.47 -10.63
N GLN A 109 -16.35 1.16 -9.91
CA GLN A 109 -15.35 0.22 -10.42
C GLN A 109 -15.95 -1.17 -10.66
N LYS A 110 -16.79 -1.65 -9.74
CA LYS A 110 -17.52 -2.92 -9.89
C LYS A 110 -18.46 -2.89 -11.10
N PHE A 111 -19.18 -1.80 -11.30
CA PHE A 111 -20.03 -1.63 -12.48
C PHE A 111 -19.23 -1.66 -13.78
N GLY A 112 -18.09 -0.95 -13.83
CA GLY A 112 -17.19 -0.98 -15.00
C GLY A 112 -16.63 -2.37 -15.30
N ASN A 113 -16.28 -3.14 -14.26
CA ASN A 113 -15.84 -4.52 -14.41
C ASN A 113 -16.94 -5.42 -14.98
N ASN A 114 -18.16 -5.31 -14.43
CA ASN A 114 -19.32 -6.06 -14.91
C ASN A 114 -19.64 -5.72 -16.37
N TYR A 115 -19.60 -4.44 -16.74
CA TYR A 115 -19.79 -3.99 -18.12
C TYR A 115 -18.76 -4.64 -19.05
N ASN A 116 -17.47 -4.59 -18.70
CA ASN A 116 -16.41 -5.18 -19.53
C ASN A 116 -16.55 -6.69 -19.68
N GLN A 117 -17.02 -7.38 -18.64
CA GLN A 117 -17.30 -8.82 -18.70
C GLN A 117 -18.42 -9.14 -19.70
N ILE A 118 -19.53 -8.39 -19.65
CA ILE A 118 -20.66 -8.58 -20.58
C ILE A 118 -20.19 -8.33 -22.02
N VAL A 119 -19.47 -7.23 -22.27
CA VAL A 119 -18.94 -6.93 -23.61
C VAL A 119 -18.01 -8.03 -24.12
N LYS A 120 -17.13 -8.56 -23.27
CA LYS A 120 -16.25 -9.67 -23.65
C LYS A 120 -17.01 -10.95 -23.96
N ALA A 121 -18.01 -11.30 -23.15
CA ALA A 121 -18.84 -12.48 -23.37
C ALA A 121 -19.61 -12.37 -24.70
N ILE A 122 -20.21 -11.20 -24.97
CA ILE A 122 -20.90 -10.93 -26.23
C ILE A 122 -19.92 -11.05 -27.41
N ASN A 123 -18.76 -10.40 -27.34
CA ASN A 123 -17.77 -10.45 -28.41
C ASN A 123 -17.19 -11.85 -28.63
N ALA A 124 -17.05 -12.68 -27.60
CA ALA A 124 -16.56 -14.04 -27.74
C ALA A 124 -17.59 -14.95 -28.43
N HIS A 125 -18.84 -14.92 -27.96
CA HIS A 125 -19.88 -15.86 -28.41
C HIS A 125 -20.65 -15.40 -29.65
N PHE A 126 -20.81 -14.09 -29.82
CA PHE A 126 -21.57 -13.48 -30.92
C PHE A 126 -20.68 -12.67 -31.85
N SER A 127 -19.38 -13.01 -31.96
CA SER A 127 -18.56 -12.41 -33.01
C SER A 127 -19.03 -12.82 -34.39
N ASN A 128 -18.79 -11.94 -35.37
CA ASN A 128 -18.98 -12.22 -36.80
C ASN A 128 -18.20 -13.46 -37.29
N VAL A 129 -17.24 -13.94 -36.50
CA VAL A 129 -16.46 -15.17 -36.78
C VAL A 129 -17.08 -16.39 -36.09
N ALA A 130 -17.52 -16.27 -34.83
CA ALA A 130 -18.08 -17.39 -34.08
C ALA A 130 -19.49 -17.79 -34.54
N ILE A 131 -20.34 -16.82 -34.91
CA ILE A 131 -21.73 -17.08 -35.31
C ILE A 131 -21.80 -17.99 -36.55
N PRO A 132 -21.12 -17.71 -37.68
CA PRO A 132 -21.18 -18.59 -38.84
C PRO A 132 -20.67 -20.01 -38.56
N HIS A 133 -19.65 -20.15 -37.71
CA HIS A 133 -19.15 -21.47 -37.31
C HIS A 133 -20.20 -22.25 -36.51
N GLN A 134 -20.87 -21.61 -35.54
CA GLN A 134 -21.91 -22.28 -34.76
C GLN A 134 -23.09 -22.70 -35.66
N ILE A 135 -23.47 -21.87 -36.63
CA ILE A 135 -24.51 -22.19 -37.61
C ILE A 135 -24.08 -23.38 -38.49
N ALA A 136 -22.86 -23.37 -39.02
CA ALA A 136 -22.35 -24.46 -39.85
C ALA A 136 -22.31 -25.80 -39.09
N MET A 137 -21.93 -25.78 -37.81
CA MET A 137 -21.97 -26.97 -36.95
C MET A 137 -23.41 -27.47 -36.75
N LEU A 138 -24.35 -26.56 -36.50
CA LEU A 138 -25.76 -26.91 -36.35
C LEU A 138 -26.30 -27.54 -37.64
N GLU A 139 -26.04 -26.92 -38.79
CA GLU A 139 -26.44 -27.44 -40.11
C GLU A 139 -25.91 -28.84 -40.37
N GLN A 140 -24.65 -29.11 -39.99
CA GLN A 140 -24.05 -30.43 -40.12
C GLN A 140 -24.78 -31.46 -39.25
N ARG A 141 -25.06 -31.14 -37.99
CA ARG A 141 -25.82 -32.03 -37.09
C ARG A 141 -27.25 -32.27 -37.58
N THR A 142 -27.90 -31.27 -38.14
CA THR A 142 -29.24 -31.43 -38.73
C THR A 142 -29.21 -32.33 -39.96
N ARG A 143 -28.15 -32.25 -40.79
CA ARG A 143 -27.97 -33.17 -41.92
C ARG A 143 -27.77 -34.61 -41.47
N GLU A 144 -26.95 -34.85 -40.45
CA GLU A 144 -26.75 -36.17 -39.84
C GLU A 144 -28.06 -36.72 -39.27
N LEU A 145 -28.82 -35.90 -38.53
CA LEU A 145 -30.12 -36.28 -37.99
C LEU A 145 -31.13 -36.65 -39.09
N LYS A 146 -31.14 -35.88 -40.19
CA LYS A 146 -31.99 -36.18 -41.35
C LYS A 146 -31.60 -37.51 -41.99
N ALA A 147 -30.31 -37.79 -42.14
CA ALA A 147 -29.83 -39.07 -42.69
C ALA A 147 -30.27 -40.24 -41.80
N LEU A 148 -30.04 -40.15 -40.49
CA LEU A 148 -30.49 -41.15 -39.52
C LEU A 148 -32.01 -41.34 -39.55
N SER A 149 -32.78 -40.26 -39.68
CA SER A 149 -34.24 -40.32 -39.77
C SER A 149 -34.70 -41.07 -41.02
N LEU A 150 -34.01 -40.90 -42.15
CA LEU A 150 -34.28 -41.65 -43.38
C LEU A 150 -33.92 -43.13 -43.25
N GLU A 151 -32.81 -43.46 -42.60
CA GLU A 151 -32.43 -44.84 -42.31
C GLU A 151 -33.47 -45.55 -41.44
N ILE A 152 -33.90 -44.92 -40.35
CA ILE A 152 -34.96 -45.44 -39.47
C ILE A 152 -36.25 -45.70 -40.27
N LEU A 153 -36.62 -44.76 -41.14
CA LEU A 153 -37.82 -44.90 -41.97
C LEU A 153 -37.72 -46.06 -42.95
N ASN A 154 -36.55 -46.27 -43.56
CA ASN A 154 -36.30 -47.42 -44.44
C ASN A 154 -36.31 -48.74 -43.68
N LEU A 155 -35.68 -48.81 -42.50
CA LEU A 155 -35.71 -49.99 -41.64
C LEU A 155 -37.13 -50.33 -41.20
N ALA A 156 -37.93 -49.32 -40.84
CA ALA A 156 -39.34 -49.51 -40.48
C ALA A 156 -40.16 -50.07 -41.66
N LYS A 157 -39.93 -49.58 -42.89
CA LYS A 157 -40.58 -50.14 -44.10
C LYS A 157 -40.19 -51.60 -44.34
N GLN A 158 -38.91 -51.93 -44.26
CA GLN A 158 -38.43 -53.31 -44.42
C GLN A 158 -39.00 -54.26 -43.36
N ALA A 159 -39.05 -53.81 -42.10
CA ALA A 159 -39.64 -54.58 -41.01
C ALA A 159 -41.14 -54.84 -41.26
N LYS A 160 -41.88 -53.81 -41.71
CA LYS A 160 -43.29 -53.93 -42.08
C LYS A 160 -43.51 -54.99 -43.17
N GLU A 161 -42.73 -54.95 -44.24
CA GLU A 161 -42.81 -55.93 -45.33
C GLU A 161 -42.50 -57.36 -44.87
N ARG A 162 -41.48 -57.54 -44.02
CA ARG A 162 -41.09 -58.85 -43.49
C ARG A 162 -42.11 -59.43 -42.50
N LEU A 163 -42.69 -58.59 -41.65
CA LEU A 163 -43.66 -59.00 -40.63
C LEU A 163 -45.11 -59.03 -41.16
N ARG A 164 -45.35 -58.56 -42.40
CA ARG A 164 -46.67 -58.50 -43.05
C ARG A 164 -47.75 -57.79 -42.22
N ILE A 165 -47.37 -56.76 -41.48
CA ILE A 165 -48.26 -55.89 -40.69
C ILE A 165 -48.59 -54.60 -41.45
#